data_AF-A0A7C1NPR7-F1
#
_entry.id   AF-A0A7C1NPR7-F1
#
_cell.length_a   1.000
_cell.length_b   1.000
_cell.length_c   1.000
_cell.angle_alpha   90.00
_cell.angle_beta   90.00
_cell.angle_gamma   90.00
#
_symmetry.space_group_name_H-M   'P 1'
#
loop_
_entity.id
_entity.type
_entity.pdbx_description
1 polymer ?
#
loop_
_entity_poly.entity_id
_entity_poly.type
_entity_poly.pdbx_seq_one_letter_code
_entity_poly.pdbx_strand_id
1 'polypeptide(L)'
;MIHRQHNIIWSQLSLDQLWASFIADGYHIPPYTLRAVIKSKGIDRSILISDLSHLSGLPDGEYESNEMTVILKDGGLWVKEKGTNLLSGSAKTLEQDVEYLAVHAGFSIENSLLMASINPARYFGVETEMGIYTGRKGPLAVFSWARNRLTVKEILL
;
A
#
# COMPACT_ATOMS: atom_id res chain seq x y z
N MET A 1 -20.91 -7.35 -10.89
CA MET A 1 -19.80 -7.86 -11.73
C MET A 1 -19.23 -6.68 -12.51
N ILE A 2 -17.92 -6.44 -12.48
CA ILE A 2 -17.29 -5.34 -13.25
C ILE A 2 -17.31 -5.68 -14.75
N HIS A 3 -17.64 -4.71 -15.61
CA HIS A 3 -17.70 -4.90 -17.06
C HIS A 3 -16.28 -4.99 -17.66
N ARG A 4 -16.03 -5.98 -18.52
CA ARG A 4 -14.69 -6.30 -19.03
C ARG A 4 -14.07 -5.17 -19.86
N GLN A 5 -14.86 -4.56 -20.75
CA GLN A 5 -14.37 -3.56 -21.71
C GLN A 5 -14.50 -2.13 -21.21
N HIS A 6 -15.48 -1.88 -20.34
CA HIS A 6 -15.86 -0.53 -19.90
C HIS A 6 -15.86 -0.50 -18.38
N ASN A 7 -14.67 -0.30 -17.81
CA ASN A 7 -14.52 -0.08 -16.38
C ASN A 7 -13.47 1.00 -16.14
N ILE A 8 -13.57 1.63 -14.98
CA ILE A 8 -12.70 2.74 -14.59
C ILE A 8 -11.24 2.30 -14.41
N ILE A 9 -10.97 1.02 -14.18
CA ILE A 9 -9.61 0.51 -13.98
C ILE A 9 -8.79 0.68 -15.26
N TRP A 10 -9.34 0.28 -16.42
CA TRP A 10 -8.63 0.45 -17.70
C TRP A 10 -8.44 1.91 -18.07
N SER A 11 -9.46 2.74 -17.87
CA SER A 11 -9.36 4.19 -18.12
C SER A 11 -8.37 4.87 -17.19
N GLN A 12 -8.29 4.45 -15.92
CA GLN A 12 -7.29 4.96 -14.98
C GLN A 12 -5.89 4.56 -15.45
N LEU A 13 -5.69 3.27 -15.77
CA LEU A 13 -4.37 2.74 -16.11
C LEU A 13 -3.82 3.31 -17.42
N SER A 14 -4.67 3.63 -18.40
CA SER A 14 -4.26 4.15 -19.70
C SER A 14 -3.87 5.63 -19.74
N LEU A 15 -4.20 6.40 -18.70
CA LEU A 15 -3.91 7.84 -18.64
C LEU A 15 -2.63 8.10 -17.86
N ASP A 16 -1.56 8.46 -18.55
CA ASP A 16 -0.22 8.70 -17.98
C ASP A 16 -0.15 9.91 -17.03
N GLN A 17 -1.09 10.85 -17.17
CA GLN A 17 -1.22 11.99 -16.26
C GLN A 17 -1.83 11.62 -14.91
N LEU A 18 -2.47 10.46 -14.80
CA LEU A 18 -3.12 10.02 -13.56
C LEU A 18 -2.18 9.16 -12.73
N TRP A 19 -2.17 9.45 -11.44
CA TRP A 19 -1.57 8.61 -10.42
C TRP A 19 -2.55 7.50 -10.02
N ALA A 20 -2.02 6.32 -9.66
CA ALA A 20 -2.79 5.27 -8.98
C ALA A 20 -2.18 4.99 -7.61
N SER A 21 -3.04 4.77 -6.62
CA SER A 21 -2.65 4.20 -5.35
C SER A 21 -2.98 2.71 -5.30
N PHE A 22 -2.20 1.94 -4.54
CA PHE A 22 -2.38 0.51 -4.36
C PHE A 22 -2.23 0.14 -2.89
N ILE A 23 -3.12 -0.74 -2.40
CA ILE A 23 -3.00 -1.41 -1.11
C ILE A 23 -2.40 -2.78 -1.38
N ALA A 24 -1.22 -3.05 -0.85
CA ALA A 24 -0.43 -4.24 -1.17
C ALA A 24 -0.37 -5.22 -0.01
N ASP A 25 -1.50 -5.43 0.66
CA ASP A 25 -1.58 -6.31 1.84
C ASP A 25 -1.82 -7.79 1.49
N GLY A 26 -2.05 -8.09 0.21
CA GLY A 26 -2.38 -9.42 -0.30
C GLY A 26 -3.83 -9.85 -0.10
N TYR A 27 -4.67 -9.00 0.49
CA TYR A 27 -6.11 -9.17 0.61
C TYR A 27 -6.87 -8.34 -0.42
N HIS A 28 -6.49 -7.06 -0.57
CA HIS A 28 -7.13 -6.15 -1.52
C HIS A 28 -6.83 -6.52 -2.96
N ILE A 29 -5.54 -6.73 -3.27
CA ILE A 29 -5.08 -7.01 -4.63
C ILE A 29 -4.09 -8.18 -4.61
N PRO A 30 -4.36 -9.28 -5.34
CA PRO A 30 -3.44 -10.40 -5.41
C PRO A 30 -2.15 -10.01 -6.15
N PRO A 31 -1.03 -10.71 -5.91
CA PRO A 31 0.30 -10.24 -6.30
C PRO A 31 0.49 -10.19 -7.82
N TYR A 32 -0.15 -11.10 -8.57
CA TYR A 32 -0.11 -11.08 -10.03
C TYR A 32 -0.88 -9.88 -10.61
N THR A 33 -1.98 -9.47 -9.98
CA THR A 33 -2.73 -8.29 -10.39
C THR A 33 -1.93 -7.04 -10.09
N LEU A 34 -1.36 -6.90 -8.87
CA LEU A 34 -0.45 -5.80 -8.52
C LEU A 34 0.67 -5.67 -9.55
N ARG A 35 1.34 -6.79 -9.87
CA ARG A 35 2.40 -6.82 -10.89
C ARG A 35 1.92 -6.28 -12.23
N ALA A 36 0.75 -6.71 -12.70
CA ALA A 36 0.22 -6.29 -13.99
C ALA A 36 -0.15 -4.80 -14.00
N VAL A 37 -0.88 -4.33 -12.99
CA VAL A 37 -1.40 -2.95 -12.95
C VAL A 37 -0.28 -1.94 -12.67
N ILE A 38 0.67 -2.24 -11.79
CA ILE A 38 1.81 -1.35 -11.51
C ILE A 38 2.73 -1.29 -12.73
N LYS A 39 2.97 -2.41 -13.44
CA LYS A 39 3.74 -2.38 -14.70
C LYS A 39 3.03 -1.57 -15.79
N SER A 40 1.70 -1.67 -15.87
CA SER A 40 0.92 -0.89 -16.82
C SER A 40 0.90 0.60 -16.49
N LYS A 41 0.81 0.96 -15.21
CA LYS A 41 0.82 2.36 -14.74
C LYS A 41 2.21 2.98 -14.78
N GLY A 42 3.25 2.19 -14.56
CA GLY A 42 4.62 2.65 -14.35
C GLY A 42 4.91 2.98 -12.89
N ILE A 43 6.15 2.72 -12.46
CA ILE A 43 6.59 2.96 -11.08
C ILE A 43 6.43 4.42 -10.70
N ASP A 44 6.82 5.37 -11.57
CA ASP A 44 6.82 6.81 -11.28
C ASP A 44 5.41 7.43 -11.13
N ARG A 45 4.35 6.69 -11.47
CA ARG A 45 2.94 7.10 -11.32
C ARG A 45 2.15 6.21 -10.36
N SER A 46 2.85 5.34 -9.63
CA SER A 46 2.28 4.41 -8.65
C SER A 46 2.60 4.86 -7.23
N ILE A 47 1.60 4.90 -6.37
CA ILE A 47 1.72 5.23 -4.94
C ILE A 47 1.31 3.99 -4.15
N LEU A 48 2.10 3.66 -3.13
CA LEU A 48 1.73 2.63 -2.17
C LEU A 48 1.07 3.30 -0.96
N ILE A 49 -0.10 2.81 -0.58
CA ILE A 49 -0.85 3.25 0.61
C ILE A 49 -1.23 2.02 1.43
N SER A 50 -1.28 2.16 2.76
CA SER A 50 -1.72 1.07 3.62
C SER A 50 -3.23 0.95 3.74
N ASP A 51 -3.95 2.08 3.67
CA ASP A 51 -5.37 2.16 4.07
C ASP A 51 -5.61 1.54 5.47
N LEU A 52 -4.64 1.76 6.36
CA LEU A 52 -4.58 1.10 7.65
C LEU A 52 -5.73 1.53 8.56
N SER A 53 -6.46 0.56 9.08
CA SER A 53 -7.50 0.74 10.08
C SER A 53 -6.92 0.94 11.48
N HIS A 54 -7.66 1.69 12.32
CA HIS A 54 -7.35 1.83 13.74
C HIS A 54 -7.42 0.50 14.53
N LEU A 55 -8.02 -0.54 13.95
CA LEU A 55 -8.04 -1.89 14.52
C LEU A 55 -6.72 -2.66 14.27
N SER A 56 -5.82 -2.12 13.45
CA SER A 56 -4.51 -2.72 13.20
C SER A 56 -3.71 -2.91 14.48
N GLY A 57 -3.05 -4.06 14.59
CA GLY A 57 -2.22 -4.42 15.76
C GLY A 57 -3.00 -4.96 16.96
N LEU A 58 -4.35 -4.99 16.89
CA LEU A 58 -5.16 -5.73 17.85
C LEU A 58 -5.08 -7.25 17.58
N PRO A 59 -5.37 -8.10 18.58
CA PRO A 59 -5.52 -9.53 18.36
C PRO A 59 -6.65 -9.85 17.36
N ASP A 60 -6.58 -11.02 16.72
CA ASP A 60 -7.67 -11.52 15.90
C ASP A 60 -8.98 -11.59 16.70
N GLY A 61 -10.08 -11.14 16.09
CA GLY A 61 -11.35 -11.00 16.78
C GLY A 61 -12.43 -10.29 15.99
N GLU A 62 -13.59 -10.15 16.62
CA GLU A 62 -14.72 -9.39 16.10
C GLU A 62 -14.80 -8.04 16.81
N TYR A 63 -15.04 -6.98 16.03
CA TYR A 63 -15.05 -5.60 16.49
C TYR A 63 -16.23 -4.84 15.90
N GLU A 64 -16.69 -3.81 16.61
CA GLU A 64 -17.64 -2.83 16.08
C GLU A 64 -16.87 -1.64 15.51
N SER A 65 -17.14 -1.28 14.25
CA SER A 65 -16.46 -0.19 13.54
C SER A 65 -17.41 0.52 12.59
N ASN A 66 -17.63 1.83 12.80
CA ASN A 66 -18.50 2.66 11.96
C ASN A 66 -19.87 2.02 11.67
N GLU A 67 -20.57 1.59 12.72
CA GLU A 67 -21.90 0.96 12.66
C GLU A 67 -21.94 -0.43 11.97
N MET A 68 -20.78 -1.02 11.68
CA MET A 68 -20.64 -2.36 11.14
C MET A 68 -19.84 -3.25 12.08
N THR A 69 -20.25 -4.51 12.21
CA THR A 69 -19.40 -5.54 12.80
C THR A 69 -18.35 -5.97 11.77
N VAL A 70 -17.08 -6.00 12.17
CA VAL A 70 -15.94 -6.42 11.35
C VAL A 70 -15.18 -7.57 12.01
N ILE A 71 -14.53 -8.40 11.21
CA ILE A 71 -13.67 -9.50 11.64
C ILE A 71 -12.23 -9.14 11.26
N LEU A 72 -11.35 -9.03 12.25
CA LEU A 72 -9.91 -8.97 12.07
C LEU A 72 -9.37 -10.40 12.16
N LYS A 73 -8.67 -10.85 11.12
CA LYS A 73 -8.07 -12.18 11.11
C LYS A 73 -6.83 -12.25 10.22
N ASP A 74 -5.73 -12.79 10.74
CA ASP A 74 -4.47 -13.00 10.00
C ASP A 74 -3.92 -11.72 9.31
N GLY A 75 -4.33 -10.52 9.77
CA GLY A 75 -3.95 -9.23 9.17
C GLY A 75 -4.85 -8.74 8.03
N GLY A 76 -5.98 -9.39 7.76
CA GLY A 76 -7.06 -8.84 6.94
C GLY A 76 -8.25 -8.38 7.78
N LEU A 77 -9.07 -7.49 7.23
CA LEU A 77 -10.20 -6.88 7.93
C LEU A 77 -11.44 -6.91 7.05
N TRP A 78 -12.44 -7.71 7.45
CA TRP A 78 -13.65 -7.97 6.67
C TRP A 78 -14.91 -7.48 7.37
N VAL A 79 -15.89 -7.04 6.61
CA VAL A 79 -17.24 -6.80 7.14
C VAL A 79 -17.89 -8.15 7.45
N LYS A 80 -18.45 -8.28 8.66
CA LYS A 80 -19.20 -9.47 9.10
C LYS A 80 -20.59 -9.48 8.48
N GLU A 81 -20.66 -9.72 7.18
CA GLU A 81 -21.91 -9.85 6.44
C GLU A 81 -21.97 -11.21 5.74
N LYS A 82 -23.08 -11.93 5.92
CA LYS A 82 -23.20 -13.30 5.45
C LYS A 82 -23.15 -13.35 3.92
N GLY A 83 -22.21 -14.13 3.38
CA GLY A 83 -22.10 -14.37 1.94
C GLY A 83 -21.33 -13.30 1.18
N THR A 84 -20.66 -12.37 1.87
CA THR A 84 -19.79 -11.36 1.26
C THR A 84 -18.35 -11.54 1.71
N ASN A 85 -17.41 -11.01 0.93
CA ASN A 85 -15.99 -10.91 1.27
C ASN A 85 -15.55 -9.43 1.25
N LEU A 86 -16.45 -8.54 1.71
CA LEU A 86 -16.17 -7.11 1.71
C LEU A 86 -15.08 -6.79 2.72
N LEU A 87 -14.09 -6.02 2.30
CA LEU A 87 -13.03 -5.51 3.15
C LEU A 87 -13.46 -4.19 3.80
N SER A 88 -12.92 -3.89 4.98
CA SER A 88 -13.18 -2.65 5.72
C SER A 88 -11.85 -1.96 6.04
N GLY A 89 -11.14 -1.53 5.00
CA GLY A 89 -9.75 -1.06 5.08
C GLY A 89 -8.75 -2.21 5.26
N SER A 90 -7.51 -1.89 5.62
CA SER A 90 -6.45 -2.87 5.86
C SER A 90 -6.05 -2.98 7.34
N ALA A 91 -5.38 -4.08 7.69
CA ALA A 91 -4.71 -4.26 8.98
C ALA A 91 -3.20 -4.53 8.84
N LYS A 92 -2.61 -4.26 7.65
CA LYS A 92 -1.17 -4.33 7.42
C LYS A 92 -0.53 -2.95 7.28
N THR A 93 0.66 -2.81 7.88
CA THR A 93 1.40 -1.56 7.87
C THR A 93 2.02 -1.29 6.49
N LEU A 94 2.42 -0.04 6.24
CA LEU A 94 3.03 0.34 4.96
C LEU A 94 4.35 -0.42 4.71
N GLU A 95 5.10 -0.75 5.76
CA GLU A 95 6.31 -1.57 5.68
C GLU A 95 6.00 -3.00 5.21
N GLN A 96 4.90 -3.58 5.69
CA GLN A 96 4.44 -4.90 5.26
C GLN A 96 3.97 -4.89 3.81
N ASP A 97 3.37 -3.80 3.35
CA ASP A 97 3.00 -3.62 1.95
C ASP A 97 4.23 -3.47 1.05
N VAL A 98 5.28 -2.76 1.52
CA VAL A 98 6.58 -2.66 0.84
C VAL A 98 7.23 -4.05 0.71
N GLU A 99 7.26 -4.81 1.81
CA GLU A 99 7.69 -6.21 1.84
C GLU A 99 6.90 -7.04 0.83
N TYR A 100 5.58 -6.93 0.83
CA TYR A 100 4.72 -7.74 -0.02
C TYR A 100 4.98 -7.48 -1.51
N LEU A 101 5.16 -6.22 -1.92
CA LEU A 101 5.54 -5.91 -3.29
C LEU A 101 6.92 -6.48 -3.66
N ALA A 102 7.89 -6.37 -2.75
CA ALA A 102 9.25 -6.82 -2.97
C ALA A 102 9.36 -8.36 -3.06
N VAL A 103 8.56 -9.07 -2.26
CA VAL A 103 8.68 -10.52 -2.08
C VAL A 103 7.72 -11.28 -3.00
N HIS A 104 6.49 -10.78 -3.18
CA HIS A 104 5.41 -11.51 -3.84
C HIS A 104 5.03 -10.91 -5.20
N ALA A 105 5.02 -9.59 -5.33
CA ALA A 105 4.63 -8.94 -6.59
C ALA A 105 5.79 -8.81 -7.60
N GLY A 106 7.04 -9.08 -7.19
CA GLY A 106 8.20 -9.14 -8.07
C GLY A 106 8.78 -7.77 -8.42
N PHE A 107 8.60 -6.78 -7.54
CA PHE A 107 9.30 -5.51 -7.59
C PHE A 107 10.57 -5.58 -6.74
N SER A 108 11.52 -4.68 -6.98
CA SER A 108 12.68 -4.54 -6.09
C SER A 108 12.28 -3.75 -4.84
N ILE A 109 13.05 -3.89 -3.76
CA ILE A 109 12.80 -3.13 -2.52
C ILE A 109 12.89 -1.62 -2.77
N GLU A 110 13.80 -1.19 -3.65
CA GLU A 110 13.96 0.22 -4.06
C GLU A 110 12.71 0.74 -4.76
N ASN A 111 12.16 0.00 -5.73
CA ASN A 111 10.93 0.40 -6.41
C ASN A 111 9.73 0.43 -5.46
N SER A 112 9.63 -0.53 -4.54
CA SER A 112 8.58 -0.52 -3.50
C SER A 112 8.70 0.71 -2.60
N LEU A 113 9.92 1.07 -2.18
CA LEU A 113 10.18 2.26 -1.36
C LEU A 113 9.91 3.56 -2.12
N LEU A 114 10.23 3.65 -3.41
CA LEU A 114 9.90 4.83 -4.23
C LEU A 114 8.37 5.07 -4.22
N MET A 115 7.59 4.02 -4.43
CA MET A 115 6.12 4.09 -4.39
C MET A 115 5.58 4.48 -3.01
N ALA A 116 6.26 4.12 -1.93
CA ALA A 116 5.86 4.42 -0.54
C ALA A 116 6.40 5.77 -0.01
N SER A 117 7.30 6.45 -0.72
CA SER A 117 7.98 7.66 -0.21
C SER A 117 8.03 8.81 -1.21
N ILE A 118 8.93 8.76 -2.21
CA ILE A 118 9.14 9.90 -3.11
C ILE A 118 7.96 10.13 -4.05
N ASN A 119 7.24 9.07 -4.42
CA ASN A 119 6.09 9.17 -5.31
C ASN A 119 4.92 9.94 -4.70
N PRO A 120 4.46 9.67 -3.46
CA PRO A 120 3.49 10.54 -2.82
C PRO A 120 4.01 11.97 -2.64
N ALA A 121 5.31 12.17 -2.35
CA ALA A 121 5.88 13.52 -2.28
C ALA A 121 5.81 14.28 -3.61
N ARG A 122 6.09 13.61 -4.73
CA ARG A 122 5.92 14.16 -6.09
C ARG A 122 4.48 14.50 -6.39
N TYR A 123 3.54 13.63 -6.00
CA TYR A 123 2.11 13.86 -6.19
C TYR A 123 1.64 15.13 -5.47
N PHE A 124 2.11 15.36 -4.25
CA PHE A 124 1.78 16.56 -3.46
C PHE A 124 2.65 17.78 -3.78
N GLY A 125 3.64 17.66 -4.68
CA GLY A 125 4.53 18.78 -5.04
C GLY A 125 5.55 19.15 -3.96
N VAL A 126 5.85 18.25 -3.03
CA VAL A 126 6.77 18.46 -1.89
C VAL A 126 8.04 17.61 -1.99
N GLU A 127 8.38 17.13 -3.19
CA GLU A 127 9.58 16.30 -3.43
C GLU A 127 10.86 16.97 -2.95
N THR A 128 11.01 18.28 -3.12
CA THR A 128 12.19 19.02 -2.68
C THR A 128 12.33 19.06 -1.16
N GLU A 129 11.22 18.99 -0.41
CA GLU A 129 11.20 18.97 1.05
C GLU A 129 11.34 17.55 1.60
N MET A 130 10.85 16.56 0.86
CA MET A 130 10.78 15.15 1.27
C MET A 130 11.87 14.25 0.68
N GLY A 131 12.67 14.75 -0.27
CA GLY A 131 13.78 14.04 -0.91
C GLY A 131 15.06 13.99 -0.08
N ILE A 132 15.98 13.09 -0.41
CA ILE A 132 17.25 12.94 0.31
C ILE A 132 18.33 13.78 -0.36
N TYR A 133 18.88 14.75 0.36
CA TYR A 133 19.99 15.59 -0.07
C TYR A 133 20.86 16.05 1.12
N THR A 134 22.11 16.41 0.84
CA THR A 134 23.07 16.85 1.85
C THR A 134 22.54 18.06 2.63
N GLY A 135 22.60 17.97 3.97
CA GLY A 135 22.19 19.06 4.87
C GLY A 135 20.74 19.02 5.34
N ARG A 136 19.90 18.10 4.83
CA ARG A 136 18.54 17.87 5.33
C ARG A 136 18.55 17.16 6.69
N LYS A 137 17.60 17.52 7.57
CA LYS A 137 17.47 16.94 8.92
C LYS A 137 16.34 15.92 9.08
N GLY A 138 15.29 15.97 8.27
CA GLY A 138 14.14 15.07 8.41
C GLY A 138 12.90 15.52 7.61
N PRO A 139 11.81 14.74 7.63
CA PRO A 139 11.73 13.41 8.24
C PRO A 139 12.49 12.33 7.41
N LEU A 140 13.23 11.46 8.08
CA LEU A 140 13.93 10.30 7.50
C LEU A 140 13.67 9.03 8.33
N ALA A 141 13.50 7.90 7.66
CA ALA A 141 13.41 6.58 8.30
C ALA A 141 14.68 5.78 8.01
N VAL A 142 15.39 5.38 9.06
CA VAL A 142 16.50 4.43 8.98
C VAL A 142 15.91 3.04 9.17
N PHE A 143 16.19 2.12 8.25
CA PHE A 143 15.66 0.75 8.31
C PHE A 143 16.73 -0.28 7.91
N SER A 144 16.50 -1.53 8.30
CA SER A 144 17.23 -2.68 7.77
C SER A 144 16.33 -3.49 6.84
N TRP A 145 16.89 -3.98 5.73
CA TRP A 145 16.27 -4.98 4.87
C TRP A 145 17.07 -6.27 4.95
N ALA A 146 16.51 -7.32 5.55
CA ALA A 146 17.16 -8.61 5.67
C ALA A 146 16.13 -9.74 5.70
N ARG A 147 16.42 -10.86 5.03
CA ARG A 147 15.53 -12.04 4.97
C ARG A 147 14.09 -11.66 4.61
N ASN A 148 13.94 -10.79 3.60
CA ASN A 148 12.64 -10.34 3.11
C ASN A 148 11.79 -9.57 4.14
N ARG A 149 12.43 -9.00 5.17
CA ARG A 149 11.78 -8.19 6.20
C ARG A 149 12.42 -6.81 6.27
N LEU A 150 11.58 -5.78 6.26
CA LEU A 150 11.91 -4.40 6.54
C LEU A 150 11.70 -4.17 8.04
N THR A 151 12.67 -3.54 8.69
CA THR A 151 12.53 -3.15 10.09
C THR A 151 13.05 -1.74 10.27
N VAL A 152 12.14 -0.82 10.57
CA VAL A 152 12.47 0.56 10.95
C VAL A 152 13.29 0.49 12.25
N LYS A 153 14.44 1.16 12.24
CA LYS A 153 15.38 1.25 13.36
C LYS A 153 15.26 2.59 14.07
N GLU A 154 15.06 3.65 13.30
CA GLU A 154 15.03 5.01 13.81
C GLU A 154 14.22 5.91 12.87
N ILE A 155 13.51 6.87 13.45
CA ILE A 155 12.86 7.96 12.73
C ILE A 155 13.55 9.26 13.17
N LEU A 156 14.13 9.97 12.22
CA LEU A 156 14.76 11.27 12.42
C LEU A 156 13.76 12.34 11.97
N LEU A 157 13.35 13.22 12.88
CA LEU A 157 12.41 14.32 12.62
C LEU A 157 13.13 15.66 12.48
#